data_AF-A0A081XK20-F1
#
_entry.id   AF-A0A081XK20-F1
#
_cell.length_a   1.000
_cell.length_b   1.000
_cell.length_c   1.000
_cell.angle_alpha   90.00
_cell.angle_beta   90.00
_cell.angle_gamma   90.00
#
_symmetry.space_group_name_H-M   'P 1'
#
loop_
_entity.id
_entity.type
_entity.pdbx_description
1 polymer ?
#
loop_
_entity_poly.entity_id
_entity_poly.type
_entity_poly.pdbx_seq_one_letter_code
_entity_poly.pdbx_strand_id
1 'polypeptide(L)'
;MTSKTEQTAAETAGALGYEQARDELIEVVRRLEAGGTTLEESLALWERGEELAKVCRRWLDGARARLDAALAEEEAGAQDADEG
;
A
#
# COMPACT_ATOMS: atom_id res chain seq x y z
N MET A 1 10.63 17.70 15.96
CA MET A 1 9.26 17.57 15.42
C MET A 1 9.09 16.32 14.55
N THR A 2 9.89 15.26 14.75
CA THR A 2 9.84 14.04 13.91
C THR A 2 8.77 13.03 14.36
N SER A 3 8.25 13.17 15.57
CA SER A 3 7.39 12.16 16.19
C SER A 3 5.99 12.03 15.60
N LYS A 4 5.50 13.01 14.81
CA LYS A 4 4.13 12.98 14.27
C LYS A 4 4.02 12.15 12.97
N THR A 5 5.10 12.02 12.20
CA THR A 5 5.12 11.23 10.95
C THR A 5 5.18 9.73 11.21
N GLU A 6 5.85 9.31 12.30
CA GLU A 6 5.89 7.91 12.73
C GLU A 6 4.57 7.46 13.39
N GLN A 7 3.82 8.39 14.02
CA GLN A 7 2.59 8.07 14.73
C GLN A 7 1.42 7.69 13.80
N THR A 8 1.31 8.30 12.62
CA THR A 8 0.29 7.91 11.63
C THR A 8 0.63 6.58 10.92
N ALA A 9 1.92 6.23 10.83
CA ALA A 9 2.37 4.92 10.35
C ALA A 9 2.07 3.79 11.37
N ALA A 10 2.09 4.11 12.67
CA ALA A 10 1.83 3.16 13.76
C ALA A 10 0.34 2.87 14.00
N GLU A 11 -0.61 3.73 13.60
CA GLU A 11 -2.06 3.47 13.80
C GLU A 11 -2.60 2.33 12.92
N THR A 12 -1.80 1.81 11.98
CA THR A 12 -2.06 0.55 11.26
C THR A 12 -1.39 -0.64 11.97
N ALA A 13 -1.39 -0.67 13.31
CA ALA A 13 -0.66 -1.64 14.14
C ALA A 13 -1.03 -3.14 13.95
N GLY A 14 -2.00 -3.47 13.08
CA GLY A 14 -2.39 -4.85 12.78
C GLY A 14 -2.10 -5.34 11.35
N ALA A 15 -1.74 -4.45 10.41
CA ALA A 15 -1.54 -4.84 9.01
C ALA A 15 -0.09 -4.59 8.57
N LEU A 16 0.45 -5.50 7.75
CA LEU A 16 1.78 -5.34 7.14
C LEU A 16 1.93 -3.96 6.49
N GLY A 17 3.06 -3.29 6.74
CA GLY A 17 3.44 -2.07 6.02
C GLY A 17 3.67 -2.35 4.54
N TYR A 18 3.50 -1.31 3.70
CA TYR A 18 3.61 -1.43 2.23
C TYR A 18 4.94 -2.06 1.78
N GLU A 19 6.07 -1.53 2.24
CA GLU A 19 7.40 -2.01 1.82
C GLU A 19 7.61 -3.48 2.18
N GLN A 20 7.18 -3.88 3.38
CA GLN A 20 7.30 -5.26 3.81
C GLN A 20 6.37 -6.20 3.02
N ALA A 21 5.14 -5.78 2.72
CA ALA A 21 4.23 -6.54 1.88
C ALA A 21 4.75 -6.69 0.44
N ARG A 22 5.36 -5.64 -0.10
CA ARG A 22 6.00 -5.65 -1.42
C ARG A 22 7.19 -6.60 -1.46
N ASP A 23 8.07 -6.52 -0.46
CA ASP A 23 9.28 -7.35 -0.42
C ASP A 23 8.91 -8.83 -0.28
N GLU A 24 7.92 -9.16 0.55
CA GLU A 24 7.41 -10.54 0.65
C GLU A 24 6.76 -11.00 -0.66
N LEU A 25 6.02 -10.12 -1.35
CA LEU A 25 5.40 -10.44 -2.65
C LEU A 25 6.47 -10.74 -3.71
N ILE A 26 7.57 -10.00 -3.73
CA ILE A 26 8.71 -10.25 -4.63
C ILE A 26 9.30 -11.64 -4.39
N GLU A 27 9.46 -12.04 -3.12
CA GLU A 27 9.98 -13.37 -2.79
C GLU A 27 9.00 -14.49 -3.16
N VAL A 28 7.69 -14.28 -3.01
CA VAL A 28 6.66 -15.21 -3.49
C VAL A 28 6.76 -15.40 -5.01
N VAL A 29 6.81 -14.31 -5.76
CA VAL A 29 6.93 -14.36 -7.23
C VAL A 29 8.22 -15.06 -7.65
N ARG A 30 9.36 -14.73 -7.02
CA ARG A 30 10.64 -15.40 -7.28
C ARG A 30 10.56 -16.91 -7.08
N ARG A 31 9.89 -17.38 -6.02
CA ARG A 31 9.72 -18.81 -5.76
C ARG A 31 8.82 -19.48 -6.80
N LEU A 32 7.74 -18.82 -7.22
CA LEU A 32 6.85 -19.32 -8.27
C LEU A 32 7.60 -19.42 -9.62
N GLU A 33 8.40 -18.42 -9.97
CA GLU A 33 9.18 -18.37 -11.21
C GLU A 33 10.32 -19.39 -11.24
N ALA A 34 10.98 -19.63 -10.09
CA ALA A 34 12.01 -20.64 -9.97
C ALA A 34 11.47 -22.06 -10.24
N GLY A 35 10.18 -22.29 -9.97
CA GLY A 35 9.57 -23.60 -10.08
C GLY A 35 10.16 -24.61 -9.08
N GLY A 36 10.02 -25.91 -9.37
CA GLY A 36 10.52 -26.98 -8.50
C GLY A 36 9.68 -27.22 -7.23
N THR A 37 8.56 -26.52 -7.09
CA THR A 37 7.55 -26.73 -6.05
C THR A 37 6.50 -27.74 -6.51
N THR A 38 5.88 -28.42 -5.55
CA THR A 38 4.67 -29.21 -5.80
C THR A 38 3.49 -28.31 -6.17
N LEU A 39 2.43 -28.89 -6.74
CA LEU A 39 1.21 -28.15 -7.06
C LEU A 39 0.60 -27.47 -5.83
N GLU A 40 0.55 -28.16 -4.71
CA GLU A 40 -0.01 -27.63 -3.45
C GLU A 40 0.79 -26.44 -2.94
N GLU A 41 2.13 -26.52 -2.97
CA GLU A 41 3.00 -25.41 -2.61
C GLU A 41 2.86 -24.22 -3.57
N SER A 42 2.73 -24.48 -4.88
CA SER A 42 2.50 -23.43 -5.88
C SER A 42 1.16 -22.71 -5.66
N LEU A 43 0.11 -23.44 -5.28
CA LEU A 43 -1.19 -22.86 -4.95
C LEU A 43 -1.10 -22.01 -3.69
N ALA A 44 -0.45 -22.51 -2.63
CA ALA A 44 -0.26 -21.75 -1.39
C ALA A 44 0.56 -20.46 -1.62
N LEU A 45 1.60 -20.51 -2.45
CA LEU A 45 2.37 -19.33 -2.86
C LEU A 45 1.51 -18.33 -3.64
N TRP A 46 0.70 -18.81 -4.57
CA TRP A 46 -0.19 -17.95 -5.34
C TRP A 46 -1.22 -17.24 -4.44
N GLU A 47 -1.88 -17.98 -3.54
CA GLU A 47 -2.85 -17.41 -2.59
C GLU A 47 -2.20 -16.35 -1.70
N ARG A 48 -1.00 -16.63 -1.21
CA ARG A 48 -0.22 -15.65 -0.44
C ARG A 48 0.11 -14.40 -1.27
N GLY A 49 0.52 -14.59 -2.52
CA GLY A 49 0.78 -13.49 -3.44
C GLY A 49 -0.46 -12.59 -3.65
N GLU A 50 -1.64 -13.19 -3.81
CA GLU A 50 -2.90 -12.46 -3.93
C GLU A 50 -3.26 -11.65 -2.69
N GLU A 51 -3.01 -12.19 -1.49
CA GLU A 51 -3.20 -11.46 -0.24
C GLU A 51 -2.26 -10.25 -0.13
N LEU A 52 -0.98 -10.44 -0.46
CA LEU A 52 0.02 -9.38 -0.41
C LEU A 52 -0.26 -8.28 -1.45
N ALA A 53 -0.71 -8.66 -2.65
CA ALA A 53 -1.13 -7.72 -3.68
C ALA A 53 -2.33 -6.87 -3.21
N LYS A 54 -3.31 -7.49 -2.53
CA LYS A 54 -4.43 -6.76 -1.92
C LYS A 54 -3.96 -5.78 -0.83
N VAL A 55 -2.98 -6.16 -0.01
CA VAL A 55 -2.37 -5.26 0.99
C VAL A 55 -1.70 -4.07 0.30
N CYS A 56 -0.84 -4.32 -0.68
CA CYS A 56 -0.14 -3.28 -1.43
C CYS A 56 -1.12 -2.28 -2.07
N ARG A 57 -2.18 -2.79 -2.71
CA ARG A 57 -3.19 -1.95 -3.34
C ARG A 57 -3.90 -1.05 -2.33
N ARG A 58 -4.31 -1.56 -1.17
CA ARG A 58 -4.95 -0.74 -0.14
C ARG A 58 -4.07 0.43 0.30
N TRP A 59 -2.77 0.21 0.45
CA TRP A 59 -1.83 1.28 0.79
C TRP A 59 -1.73 2.35 -0.31
N LEU A 60 -1.63 1.92 -1.58
CA LEU A 60 -1.53 2.83 -2.72
C LEU A 60 -2.82 3.63 -2.92
N ASP A 61 -3.98 2.98 -2.82
CA ASP A 61 -5.29 3.62 -2.94
C ASP A 61 -5.47 4.67 -1.83
N GLY A 62 -5.10 4.33 -0.58
CA GLY A 62 -5.15 5.27 0.53
C GLY A 62 -4.19 6.46 0.35
N ALA A 63 -3.00 6.23 -0.18
CA ALA A 63 -2.06 7.30 -0.51
C ALA A 63 -2.61 8.22 -1.60
N ARG A 64 -3.23 7.63 -2.63
CA ARG A 64 -3.85 8.39 -3.73
C ARG A 64 -5.01 9.26 -3.24
N ALA A 65 -5.91 8.70 -2.43
CA ALA A 65 -7.04 9.44 -1.87
C ALA A 65 -6.59 10.66 -1.03
N ARG A 66 -5.50 10.53 -0.26
CA ARG A 66 -4.94 11.66 0.50
C ARG A 66 -4.37 12.75 -0.40
N LEU A 67 -3.73 12.38 -1.51
CA LEU A 67 -3.22 13.35 -2.49
C LEU A 67 -4.38 14.08 -3.18
N ASP A 68 -5.39 13.33 -3.62
CA ASP A 68 -6.57 13.92 -4.29
C ASP A 68 -7.31 14.88 -3.35
N ALA A 69 -7.46 14.54 -2.07
CA ALA A 69 -8.05 15.43 -1.07
C ALA A 69 -7.22 16.71 -0.88
N ALA A 70 -5.89 16.60 -0.79
CA ALA A 70 -5.02 17.77 -0.60
C ALA A 70 -5.09 18.75 -1.78
N LEU A 71 -5.17 18.23 -3.02
CA LEU A 71 -5.30 19.05 -4.23
C LEU A 71 -6.67 19.77 -4.29
N ALA A 72 -7.75 19.07 -3.92
CA ALA A 72 -9.09 19.66 -3.90
C ALA A 72 -9.21 20.81 -2.88
N GLU A 73 -8.58 20.70 -1.71
CA GLU A 73 -8.55 21.77 -0.70
C GLU A 73 -7.75 22.99 -1.19
N GLU A 74 -6.67 22.79 -1.94
CA GLU A 74 -5.90 23.88 -2.55
C GLU A 74 -6.72 24.63 -3.59
N GLU A 75 -7.45 23.91 -4.44
CA GLU A 75 -8.32 24.50 -5.47
C GLU A 75 -9.53 25.23 -4.89
N ALA A 76 -10.13 24.70 -3.82
CA ALA A 76 -11.20 25.39 -3.10
C ALA A 76 -10.70 26.71 -2.48
N GLY A 77 -9.54 26.68 -1.81
CA GLY A 77 -8.94 27.89 -1.22
C GLY A 77 -8.52 28.95 -2.25
N ALA A 78 -8.20 28.53 -3.49
CA ALA A 78 -7.90 29.46 -4.58
C ALA A 78 -9.16 30.12 -5.17
N GLN A 79 -10.29 29.42 -5.19
CA GLN A 79 -11.58 29.96 -5.66
C GLN A 79 -12.15 30.99 -4.68
N ASP A 80 -12.05 30.74 -3.38
CA ASP A 80 -12.49 31.68 -2.34
C ASP A 80 -11.68 33.01 -2.32
N ALA A 81 -10.46 33.01 -2.86
CA ALA A 81 -9.58 34.18 -2.90
C ALA A 81 -9.80 35.11 -4.11
N ASP A 82 -10.49 34.64 -5.17
CA ASP A 82 -10.81 35.43 -6.36
C ASP A 82 -12.17 36.16 -6.24
N GLU A 83 -13.05 35.74 -5.32
CA GLU A 83 -14.37 36.33 -5.07
C GLU A 83 -14.39 37.45 -4.00
N GLY A 84 -13.25 37.82 -3.40
CA GLY A 84 -13.13 38.87 -2.36
C GLY A 84 -12.44 40.14 -2.82
#